data_AF-A0A251NLA1-F1
#
_entry.id   AF-A0A251NLA1-F1
#
_cell.length_a   1.000
_cell.length_b   1.000
_cell.length_c   1.000
_cell.angle_alpha   90.00
_cell.angle_beta   90.00
_cell.angle_gamma   90.00
#
_symmetry.space_group_name_H-M   'P 1'
#
loop_
_entity.id
_entity.type
_entity.pdbx_description
1 polymer ?
#
loop_
_entity_poly.entity_id
_entity_poly.type
_entity_poly.pdbx_seq_one_letter_code
_entity_poly.pdbx_strand_id
1 'polypeptide(L)'
;MAPLKALEAEYPILDPNFQAFCASHGIFSVEDFLIHDLYELAAFAEQQPTSEKLKQGITQVLSIIDTQHQPWLNGLELLDDALHNKHVLSTGREGIDLLLGGGLREGQLTEIVGPSSCGKTQAGKRIFQRIMNSIVCHSVFDIFTMFNVLHRLVINFPSQLQKGGQVRLLIVDSISSLITPILGNSGSQGIDH
;
A
#
# COMPACT_ATOMS: atom_id res chain seq x y z
N MET A 1 3.84 2.58 3.33
CA MET A 1 4.91 2.28 4.33
C MET A 1 4.35 2.22 5.75
N ALA A 2 5.19 1.95 6.76
CA ALA A 2 4.76 1.84 8.16
C ALA A 2 4.22 3.18 8.72
N PRO A 3 3.14 3.16 9.52
CA PRO A 3 2.65 4.36 10.21
C PRO A 3 3.68 4.82 11.26
N LEU A 4 3.74 6.13 11.55
CA LEU A 4 4.69 6.69 12.52
C LEU A 4 4.61 6.01 13.89
N LYS A 5 3.39 5.61 14.29
CA LYS A 5 3.13 4.85 15.52
C LYS A 5 3.92 3.55 15.64
N ALA A 6 4.16 2.87 14.51
CA ALA A 6 4.90 1.60 14.52
C ALA A 6 6.40 1.80 14.73
N LEU A 7 6.91 3.02 14.50
CA LEU A 7 8.33 3.34 14.59
C LEU A 7 8.79 3.76 15.99
N GLU A 8 7.85 4.06 16.90
CA GLU A 8 8.17 4.48 18.28
C GLU A 8 9.00 3.42 19.04
N ALA A 9 8.74 2.13 18.78
CA ALA A 9 9.47 1.03 19.43
C ALA A 9 10.96 0.98 19.06
N GLU A 10 11.30 1.41 17.84
CA GLU A 10 12.67 1.40 17.32
C GLU A 10 13.34 2.76 17.47
N TYR A 11 12.55 3.85 17.42
CA TYR A 11 13.00 5.23 17.51
C TYR A 11 12.21 5.98 18.60
N PRO A 12 12.67 5.93 19.87
CA PRO A 12 11.96 6.54 21.01
C PRO A 12 11.76 8.06 20.90
N ILE A 13 12.48 8.72 19.99
CA ILE A 13 12.31 10.15 19.71
C ILE A 13 11.02 10.46 18.94
N LEU A 14 10.45 9.46 18.26
CA LEU A 14 9.15 9.53 17.59
C LEU A 14 8.01 9.25 18.58
N ASP A 15 8.06 9.94 19.71
CA ASP A 15 7.15 9.75 20.85
C ASP A 15 5.71 10.24 20.54
N PRO A 16 4.73 10.01 21.43
CA PRO A 16 3.36 10.44 21.20
C PRO A 16 3.20 11.96 21.02
N ASN A 17 4.11 12.78 21.57
CA ASN A 17 4.07 14.22 21.36
C ASN A 17 4.49 14.59 19.93
N PHE A 18 5.56 13.97 19.43
CA PHE A 18 5.99 14.11 18.04
C PHE A 18 4.90 13.63 17.08
N GLN A 19 4.29 12.47 17.36
CA GLN A 19 3.20 11.94 16.55
C GLN A 19 1.97 12.85 16.55
N ALA A 20 1.63 13.46 17.70
CA ALA A 20 0.53 14.41 17.79
C ALA A 20 0.81 15.70 17.00
N PHE A 21 2.05 16.20 17.04
CA PHE A 21 2.49 17.32 16.21
C PHE A 21 2.42 16.98 14.72
N CYS A 22 2.86 15.79 14.30
CA CYS A 22 2.74 15.35 12.91
C CYS A 22 1.26 15.25 12.49
N ALA A 23 0.42 14.65 13.34
CA ALA A 23 -1.00 14.49 13.07
C ALA A 23 -1.74 15.83 12.93
N SER A 24 -1.34 16.88 13.66
CA SER A 24 -1.93 18.22 13.51
C SER A 24 -1.63 18.87 12.16
N HIS A 25 -0.60 18.38 11.46
CA HIS A 25 -0.23 18.81 10.10
C HIS A 25 -0.67 17.79 9.03
N GLY A 26 -1.45 16.78 9.39
CA GLY A 26 -1.93 15.76 8.45
C GLY A 26 -0.90 14.67 8.12
N ILE A 27 0.15 14.53 8.92
CA ILE A 27 1.25 13.57 8.71
C ILE A 27 1.05 12.36 9.63
N PHE A 28 0.86 11.17 9.04
CA PHE A 28 0.58 9.93 9.78
C PHE A 28 1.57 8.80 9.48
N SER A 29 2.34 8.92 8.41
CA SER A 29 3.31 7.96 7.91
C SER A 29 4.61 8.65 7.49
N VAL A 30 5.65 7.85 7.27
CA VAL A 30 6.93 8.33 6.73
C VAL A 30 6.77 8.87 5.29
N GLU A 31 5.86 8.30 4.49
CA GLU A 31 5.59 8.78 3.13
C GLU A 31 4.97 10.18 3.13
N ASP A 32 4.16 10.50 4.14
CA ASP A 32 3.55 11.82 4.25
C ASP A 32 4.63 12.91 4.39
N PHE A 33 5.78 12.61 4.99
CA PHE A 33 6.90 13.56 5.03
C PHE A 33 7.47 13.89 3.65
N LEU A 34 7.40 12.97 2.67
CA LEU A 34 7.92 13.20 1.31
C LEU A 34 7.07 14.20 0.51
N ILE A 35 5.80 14.36 0.88
CA ILE A 35 4.85 15.25 0.20
C ILE A 35 4.64 16.58 0.91
N HIS A 36 5.16 16.75 2.13
CA HIS A 36 5.04 17.98 2.92
C HIS A 36 6.26 18.89 2.75
N ASP A 37 6.04 20.20 2.85
CA ASP A 37 7.14 21.17 2.91
C ASP A 37 7.84 21.10 4.28
N LEU A 38 9.04 20.54 4.27
CA LEU A 38 9.86 20.36 5.47
C LEU A 38 10.28 21.69 6.10
N TYR A 39 10.43 22.76 5.33
CA TYR A 39 10.77 24.08 5.86
C TYR A 39 9.61 24.67 6.64
N GLU A 40 8.40 24.55 6.10
CA GLU A 40 7.19 25.00 6.78
C GLU A 40 6.95 24.18 8.07
N LEU A 41 7.10 22.86 7.99
CA LEU A 41 6.97 21.98 9.15
C LEU A 41 8.01 22.30 10.24
N ALA A 42 9.26 22.57 9.86
CA ALA A 42 10.31 22.97 10.80
C ALA A 42 10.00 24.34 11.45
N ALA A 43 9.44 25.29 10.70
CA ALA A 43 9.01 26.58 11.24
C ALA A 43 7.87 26.44 12.26
N PHE A 44 6.93 25.52 12.05
CA PHE A 44 5.90 25.20 13.05
C PHE A 44 6.49 24.53 14.30
N ALA A 45 7.48 23.64 14.12
CA ALA A 45 8.16 23.01 15.24
C ALA A 45 8.90 24.03 16.13
N GLU A 46 9.46 25.09 15.55
CA GLU A 46 10.12 26.18 16.29
C GLU A 46 9.22 26.92 17.26
N GLN A 47 7.92 27.00 16.95
CA GLN A 47 6.94 27.71 17.77
C GLN A 47 6.46 26.89 18.97
N GLN A 48 6.84 25.61 19.06
CA GLN A 48 6.43 24.72 20.13
C GLN A 48 7.44 24.70 21.28
N PRO A 49 7.00 24.51 22.54
CA PRO A 49 7.88 24.42 23.70
C PRO A 49 8.86 23.24 23.64
N THR A 50 8.55 22.21 22.83
CA THR A 50 9.39 21.02 22.59
C THR A 50 10.17 21.09 21.27
N SER A 51 10.43 22.30 20.75
CA SER A 51 11.03 22.55 19.43
C SER A 51 12.27 21.70 19.11
N GLU A 52 13.23 21.62 20.03
CA GLU A 52 14.45 20.82 19.84
C GLU A 52 14.16 19.34 19.63
N LYS A 53 13.25 18.77 20.43
CA LYS A 53 12.84 17.37 20.28
C LYS A 53 12.08 17.14 18.98
N LEU A 54 11.21 18.08 18.58
CA LEU A 54 10.47 17.98 17.32
C LEU A 54 11.41 18.03 16.11
N LYS A 55 12.38 18.95 16.10
CA LYS A 55 13.42 19.04 15.05
C LYS A 55 14.28 17.79 14.96
N GLN A 56 14.66 17.21 16.11
CA GLN A 56 15.37 15.94 16.15
C GLN A 56 14.50 14.79 15.62
N GLY A 57 13.20 14.77 15.95
CA GLY A 57 12.25 13.82 15.39
C GLY A 57 12.11 13.94 13.86
N ILE A 58 12.01 15.16 13.32
CA ILE A 58 11.98 15.41 11.87
C ILE A 58 13.26 14.87 11.23
N THR A 59 14.43 15.22 11.79
CA THR A 59 15.74 14.71 11.32
C THR A 59 15.81 13.19 11.36
N GLN A 60 15.25 12.56 12.40
CA GLN A 60 15.21 11.11 12.52
C GLN A 60 14.36 10.47 11.43
N VAL A 61 13.20 11.04 11.11
CA VAL A 61 12.35 10.56 10.00
C VAL A 61 13.06 10.70 8.67
N LEU A 62 13.77 11.81 8.43
CA LEU A 62 14.57 11.99 7.20
C LEU A 62 15.69 10.94 7.08
N SER A 63 16.38 10.62 8.18
CA SER A 63 17.37 9.54 8.18
C SER A 63 16.76 8.16 7.89
N ILE A 64 15.53 7.90 8.35
CA ILE A 64 14.78 6.68 8.02
C ILE A 64 14.44 6.65 6.52
N ILE A 65 14.03 7.79 5.96
CA ILE A 65 13.74 7.92 4.52
C ILE A 65 15.00 7.62 3.70
N ASP A 66 16.13 8.24 4.04
CA ASP A 66 17.40 8.06 3.31
C ASP A 66 17.93 6.63 3.38
N THR A 67 17.69 5.94 4.50
CA THR A 67 18.10 4.53 4.66
C THR A 67 17.18 3.56 3.94
N GLN A 68 15.88 3.85 3.86
CA GLN A 68 14.90 3.00 3.17
C GLN A 68 14.82 3.26 1.66
N HIS A 69 15.12 4.49 1.21
CA HIS A 69 15.02 4.93 -0.18
C HIS A 69 16.35 5.52 -0.60
N GLN A 70 17.26 4.66 -1.09
CA GLN A 70 18.50 5.18 -1.66
C GLN A 70 18.16 6.00 -2.91
N PRO A 71 18.58 7.28 -2.98
CA PRO A 71 18.36 8.08 -4.17
C PRO A 71 19.10 7.45 -5.34
N TRP A 72 18.46 7.40 -6.51
CA TRP A 72 19.12 6.95 -7.74
C TRP A 72 20.30 7.88 -8.05
N LEU A 73 21.49 7.29 -8.18
CA LEU A 73 22.75 8.02 -8.30
C LEU A 73 22.97 8.55 -9.72
N ASN A 74 22.31 7.95 -10.72
CA ASN A 74 22.44 8.30 -12.12
C ASN A 74 21.22 7.90 -12.98
N GLY A 75 21.22 8.36 -14.23
CA GLY A 75 20.13 8.07 -15.17
C GLY A 75 20.02 6.59 -15.60
N LEU A 76 21.07 5.78 -15.44
CA LEU A 76 21.02 4.36 -15.78
C LEU A 76 20.28 3.57 -14.69
N GLU A 77 20.51 3.87 -13.42
CA GLU A 77 19.75 3.30 -12.30
C GLU A 77 18.26 3.65 -12.38
N LEU A 78 17.95 4.92 -12.71
CA LEU A 78 16.57 5.35 -12.96
C LEU A 78 15.93 4.57 -14.12
N LEU A 79 16.67 4.33 -15.22
CA LEU A 79 16.17 3.57 -16.35
C LEU A 79 15.95 2.09 -15.99
N ASP A 80 16.89 1.49 -15.27
CA ASP A 80 16.82 0.11 -14.82
C ASP A 80 15.62 -0.12 -13.91
N ASP A 81 15.39 0.78 -12.93
CA ASP A 81 14.20 0.78 -12.09
C ASP A 81 12.91 0.92 -12.90
N ALA A 82 12.88 1.88 -13.84
CA ALA A 82 11.70 2.11 -14.67
C ALA A 82 11.35 0.90 -15.57
N LEU A 83 12.33 0.07 -15.91
CA LEU A 83 12.15 -1.15 -16.70
C LEU A 83 11.76 -2.36 -15.86
N HIS A 84 12.31 -2.51 -14.64
CA HIS A 84 12.14 -3.72 -13.84
C HIS A 84 11.12 -3.60 -12.71
N ASN A 85 10.99 -2.43 -12.09
CA ASN A 85 10.17 -2.24 -10.88
C ASN A 85 8.79 -1.63 -11.17
N LYS A 86 8.57 -1.05 -12.36
CA LYS A 86 7.26 -0.49 -12.73
C LYS A 86 6.37 -1.52 -13.39
N HIS A 87 5.28 -1.87 -12.73
CA HIS A 87 4.31 -2.80 -13.30
C HIS A 87 3.54 -2.20 -14.47
N VAL A 88 3.28 -3.05 -15.46
CA VAL A 88 2.47 -2.71 -16.63
C VAL A 88 1.15 -3.47 -16.56
N LEU A 89 0.06 -2.73 -16.63
CA LEU A 89 -1.30 -3.23 -16.61
C LEU A 89 -1.86 -3.22 -18.03
N SER A 90 -2.04 -4.40 -18.61
CA SER A 90 -2.69 -4.55 -19.92
C SER A 90 -4.09 -3.94 -19.92
N THR A 91 -4.40 -3.17 -20.97
CA THR A 91 -5.73 -2.60 -21.23
C THR A 91 -6.72 -3.64 -21.76
N GLY A 92 -6.25 -4.85 -22.10
CA GLY A 92 -7.04 -5.93 -22.69
C GLY A 92 -7.29 -5.75 -24.19
N ARG A 93 -6.59 -4.81 -24.85
CA ARG A 93 -6.59 -4.64 -26.30
C ARG A 93 -5.17 -4.61 -26.80
N GLU A 94 -4.78 -5.65 -27.53
CA GLU A 94 -3.42 -5.81 -28.06
C GLU A 94 -2.92 -4.58 -28.81
N GLY A 95 -3.73 -3.96 -29.68
CA GLY A 95 -3.32 -2.76 -30.40
C GLY A 95 -3.06 -1.54 -29.51
N ILE A 96 -3.80 -1.40 -28.40
CA ILE A 96 -3.58 -0.31 -27.43
C ILE A 96 -2.38 -0.63 -26.55
N ASP A 97 -2.26 -1.88 -26.10
CA ASP A 97 -1.12 -2.32 -25.29
C ASP A 97 0.18 -2.19 -26.08
N LEU A 98 0.18 -2.53 -27.37
CA LEU A 98 1.32 -2.33 -28.26
C LEU A 98 1.70 -0.84 -28.36
N LEU A 99 0.71 0.04 -28.52
CA LEU A 99 0.93 1.49 -28.55
C LEU A 99 1.50 2.04 -27.23
N LEU A 100 1.10 1.45 -26.10
CA LEU A 100 1.55 1.85 -24.76
C LEU A 100 2.82 1.11 -24.29
N GLY A 101 3.40 0.23 -25.11
CA GLY A 101 4.57 -0.57 -24.74
C GLY A 101 4.29 -1.61 -23.65
N GLY A 102 3.14 -2.29 -23.75
CA GLY A 102 2.67 -3.37 -22.87
C GLY A 102 1.39 -3.06 -22.09
N GLY A 103 0.97 -1.79 -22.00
CA GLY A 103 -0.20 -1.35 -21.23
C GLY A 103 0.07 -0.09 -20.39
N LEU A 104 -0.78 0.16 -19.39
CA LEU A 104 -0.68 1.30 -18.48
C LEU A 104 0.36 1.04 -17.39
N ARG A 105 1.27 1.98 -17.14
CA ARG A 105 2.33 1.80 -16.13
C ARG A 105 1.90 2.30 -14.77
N GLU A 106 2.22 1.53 -13.74
CA GLU A 106 2.03 1.94 -12.35
C GLU A 106 2.86 3.20 -12.05
N GLY A 107 2.28 4.09 -11.24
CA GLY A 107 2.89 5.39 -10.91
C GLY A 107 2.90 6.42 -12.05
N GLN A 108 2.25 6.15 -13.20
CA GLN A 108 2.10 7.12 -14.29
C GLN A 108 0.67 7.60 -14.45
N LEU A 109 0.51 8.92 -14.64
CA LEU A 109 -0.76 9.51 -15.04
C LEU A 109 -0.94 9.36 -16.56
N THR A 110 -1.93 8.57 -16.98
CA THR A 110 -2.28 8.41 -18.40
C THR A 110 -3.62 9.07 -18.69
N GLU A 111 -3.63 10.06 -19.58
CA GLU A 111 -4.84 10.76 -20.01
C GLU A 111 -5.37 10.22 -21.35
N ILE A 112 -6.67 9.95 -21.43
CA ILE A 112 -7.34 9.52 -22.68
C ILE A 112 -8.13 10.69 -23.25
N VAL A 113 -7.62 11.30 -24.32
CA VAL A 113 -8.21 12.49 -24.96
C VAL A 113 -8.85 12.14 -26.31
N GLY A 114 -9.88 12.89 -26.71
CA GLY A 114 -10.51 12.77 -28.03
C GLY A 114 -11.90 13.42 -28.08
N PRO A 115 -12.51 13.52 -29.28
CA PRO A 115 -13.83 14.12 -29.48
C PRO A 115 -14.94 13.42 -28.68
N SER A 116 -16.06 14.10 -28.46
CA SER A 116 -17.26 13.46 -27.90
C SER A 116 -17.64 12.19 -28.68
N SER A 117 -18.12 11.17 -27.96
CA SER A 117 -18.51 9.88 -28.54
C SER A 117 -17.40 9.02 -29.18
N CYS A 118 -16.11 9.36 -29.03
CA CYS A 118 -15.00 8.53 -29.55
C CYS A 118 -14.64 7.29 -28.71
N GLY A 119 -15.42 6.97 -27.66
CA GLY A 119 -15.23 5.74 -26.90
C GLY A 119 -14.44 5.86 -25.58
N LYS A 120 -14.02 7.05 -25.15
CA LYS A 120 -13.17 7.26 -23.95
C LYS A 120 -13.73 6.63 -22.68
N THR A 121 -15.02 6.88 -22.38
CA THR A 121 -15.70 6.34 -21.21
C THR A 121 -15.81 4.81 -21.28
N GLN A 122 -16.04 4.26 -22.47
CA GLN A 122 -16.09 2.81 -22.68
C GLN A 122 -14.71 2.17 -22.50
N ALA A 123 -13.64 2.84 -22.95
CA ALA A 123 -12.27 2.40 -22.72
C ALA A 123 -11.93 2.40 -21.22
N GLY A 124 -12.22 3.50 -20.51
CA GLY A 124 -12.02 3.59 -19.05
C GLY A 124 -12.79 2.53 -18.27
N LYS A 125 -14.08 2.30 -18.59
CA LYS A 125 -14.88 1.23 -17.96
C LYS A 125 -14.27 -0.16 -18.15
N ARG A 126 -13.74 -0.47 -19.33
CA ARG A 126 -13.11 -1.78 -19.60
C ARG A 126 -11.81 -1.96 -18.83
N ILE A 127 -10.96 -0.93 -18.81
CA ILE A 127 -9.73 -0.92 -18.01
C ILE A 127 -10.08 -1.18 -16.53
N PHE A 128 -11.07 -0.45 -16.01
CA PHE A 128 -11.54 -0.62 -14.63
C PHE A 128 -12.07 -2.04 -14.38
N GLN A 129 -12.95 -2.56 -15.24
CA GLN A 129 -13.45 -3.93 -15.14
C GLN A 129 -12.31 -4.96 -15.14
N ARG A 130 -11.24 -4.73 -15.94
CA ARG A 130 -10.10 -5.63 -15.98
C ARG A 130 -9.32 -5.62 -14.67
N ILE A 131 -9.08 -4.44 -14.10
CA ILE A 131 -8.45 -4.30 -12.78
C ILE A 131 -9.30 -5.01 -11.72
N MET A 132 -10.61 -4.80 -11.70
CA MET A 132 -11.51 -5.46 -10.75
C MET A 132 -11.53 -6.98 -10.93
N ASN A 133 -11.47 -7.50 -12.16
CA ASN A 133 -11.39 -8.93 -12.43
C ASN A 133 -10.06 -9.57 -12.00
N SER A 134 -9.02 -8.78 -11.74
CA SER A 134 -7.76 -9.28 -11.17
C SER A 134 -7.83 -9.48 -9.64
N ILE A 135 -8.87 -8.96 -9.00
CA ILE A 135 -9.13 -9.12 -7.56
C ILE A 135 -10.09 -10.30 -7.38
N VAL A 136 -9.65 -11.31 -6.63
CA VAL A 136 -10.47 -12.50 -6.32
C VAL A 136 -10.82 -12.46 -4.84
N CYS A 137 -12.13 -12.43 -4.54
CA CYS A 137 -12.64 -12.48 -3.18
C CYS A 137 -13.25 -13.86 -2.90
N HIS A 138 -12.85 -14.47 -1.78
CA HIS A 138 -13.41 -15.72 -1.28
C HIS A 138 -14.09 -15.47 0.05
N SER A 139 -15.38 -15.73 0.15
CA SER A 139 -16.09 -15.73 1.43
C SER A 139 -15.72 -16.98 2.22
N VAL A 140 -15.30 -16.78 3.48
CA VAL A 140 -14.85 -17.83 4.38
C VAL A 140 -15.52 -17.62 5.73
N PHE A 141 -16.18 -18.65 6.25
CA PHE A 141 -16.98 -18.57 7.49
C PHE A 141 -16.49 -19.52 8.59
N ASP A 142 -15.50 -20.36 8.31
CA ASP A 142 -14.87 -21.25 9.28
C ASP A 142 -13.38 -21.43 8.96
N ILE A 143 -12.60 -21.86 9.97
CA ILE A 143 -11.15 -21.99 9.83
C ILE A 143 -10.73 -23.05 8.81
N PHE A 144 -11.53 -24.11 8.63
CA PHE A 144 -11.17 -25.21 7.74
C PHE A 144 -11.34 -24.78 6.28
N THR A 145 -12.40 -24.04 5.98
CA THR A 145 -12.59 -23.37 4.69
C THR A 145 -11.47 -22.36 4.43
N MET A 146 -11.01 -21.62 5.44
CA MET A 146 -9.85 -20.73 5.33
C MET A 146 -8.59 -21.51 4.91
N PHE A 147 -8.27 -22.59 5.63
CA PHE A 147 -7.12 -23.42 5.31
C PHE A 147 -7.21 -24.04 3.91
N ASN A 148 -8.39 -24.46 3.48
CA ASN A 148 -8.59 -24.98 2.13
C ASN A 148 -8.33 -23.90 1.06
N VAL A 149 -8.81 -22.67 1.26
CA VAL A 149 -8.54 -21.54 0.35
C VAL A 149 -7.04 -21.22 0.30
N LEU A 150 -6.38 -21.11 1.46
CA LEU A 150 -4.94 -20.87 1.54
C LEU A 150 -4.14 -21.99 0.88
N HIS A 151 -4.50 -23.24 1.16
CA HIS A 151 -3.85 -24.41 0.58
C HIS A 151 -4.02 -24.46 -0.94
N ARG A 152 -5.20 -24.12 -1.47
CA ARG A 152 -5.41 -23.97 -2.92
C ARG A 152 -4.56 -22.86 -3.51
N LEU A 153 -4.44 -21.72 -2.83
CA LEU A 153 -3.56 -20.64 -3.28
C LEU A 153 -2.10 -21.10 -3.34
N VAL A 154 -1.62 -21.80 -2.32
CA VAL A 154 -0.25 -22.35 -2.25
C VAL A 154 0.00 -23.41 -3.32
N ILE A 155 -0.93 -24.36 -3.52
CA ILE A 155 -0.79 -25.41 -4.53
C ILE A 155 -0.89 -24.87 -5.96
N ASN A 156 -1.74 -23.88 -6.19
CA ASN A 156 -1.88 -23.29 -7.52
C ASN A 156 -0.73 -22.33 -7.85
N PHE A 157 0.03 -21.88 -6.85
CA PHE A 157 1.12 -20.91 -7.01
C PHE A 157 2.20 -21.35 -8.03
N PRO A 158 2.74 -22.59 -8.00
CA PRO A 158 3.75 -23.04 -8.96
C PRO A 158 3.20 -23.14 -10.39
N SER A 159 1.91 -23.51 -10.54
CA SER A 159 1.26 -23.66 -11.84
C SER A 159 0.99 -22.33 -12.54
N GLN A 160 0.80 -21.25 -11.77
CA GLN A 160 0.55 -19.90 -12.28
C GLN A 160 1.85 -19.15 -12.62
N LEU A 161 2.98 -19.54 -12.02
CA LEU A 161 4.30 -19.00 -12.32
C LEU A 161 4.70 -19.25 -13.79
N GLN A 162 4.27 -20.36 -14.39
CA GLN A 162 4.47 -20.64 -15.82
C GLN A 162 3.54 -19.84 -16.76
N LYS A 163 2.51 -19.17 -16.22
CA LYS A 163 1.54 -18.35 -16.98
C LYS A 163 1.59 -16.86 -16.62
N GLY A 164 2.62 -16.42 -15.88
CA GLY A 164 2.83 -15.01 -15.53
C GLY A 164 1.83 -14.42 -14.52
N GLY A 165 0.99 -15.23 -13.89
CA GLY A 165 0.03 -14.78 -12.88
C GLY A 165 0.62 -14.94 -11.48
N GLN A 166 1.05 -13.85 -10.84
CA GLN A 166 1.49 -13.87 -9.45
C GLN A 166 0.42 -13.24 -8.56
N VAL A 167 0.00 -13.95 -7.49
CA VAL A 167 -0.78 -13.32 -6.42
C VAL A 167 0.15 -12.37 -5.68
N ARG A 168 -0.17 -11.07 -5.71
CA ARG A 168 0.69 -10.00 -5.15
C ARG A 168 0.32 -9.60 -3.73
N LEU A 169 -0.95 -9.75 -3.37
CA LEU A 169 -1.49 -9.33 -2.09
C LEU A 169 -2.62 -10.27 -1.70
N LEU A 170 -2.58 -10.76 -0.46
CA LEU A 170 -3.66 -11.53 0.16
C LEU A 170 -4.13 -10.76 1.39
N ILE A 171 -5.41 -10.37 1.39
CA ILE A 171 -6.07 -9.70 2.52
C ILE A 171 -7.03 -10.70 3.15
N VAL A 172 -6.98 -10.85 4.47
CA VAL A 172 -7.91 -11.67 5.24
C VAL A 172 -8.61 -10.80 6.28
N ASP A 173 -9.92 -10.64 6.12
CA ASP A 173 -10.78 -9.82 6.99
C ASP A 173 -11.95 -10.68 7.53
N SER A 174 -12.03 -11.05 8.81
CA SER A 174 -11.03 -10.98 9.89
C SER A 174 -10.79 -12.39 10.44
N ILE A 175 -9.51 -12.74 10.66
CA ILE A 175 -9.11 -14.07 11.16
C ILE A 175 -9.69 -14.35 12.55
N SER A 176 -9.86 -13.31 13.40
CA SER A 176 -10.39 -13.47 14.76
C SER A 176 -11.76 -14.16 14.75
N SER A 177 -12.65 -13.75 13.86
CA SER A 177 -13.99 -14.30 13.69
C SER A 177 -13.99 -15.81 13.38
N LEU A 178 -12.92 -16.32 12.77
CA LEU A 178 -12.79 -17.72 12.37
C LEU A 178 -12.18 -18.60 13.46
N ILE A 179 -11.34 -18.04 14.33
CA ILE A 179 -10.62 -18.78 15.39
C ILE A 179 -11.35 -18.75 16.73
N THR A 180 -12.16 -17.72 17.01
CA THR A 180 -12.89 -17.59 18.29
C THR A 180 -13.74 -18.82 18.64
N PRO A 181 -14.45 -19.48 17.71
CA PRO A 181 -15.22 -20.69 18.01
C PRO A 181 -14.36 -21.89 18.45
N ILE A 182 -13.06 -21.88 18.13
CA ILE A 182 -12.14 -23.01 18.32
C ILE A 182 -11.25 -22.79 19.54
N LEU A 183 -10.88 -21.54 19.81
CA LEU A 183 -10.06 -21.16 20.95
C LEU A 183 -10.81 -21.17 22.28
N GLY A 184 -12.13 -21.40 22.26
CA GLY A 184 -12.93 -21.67 23.44
C GLY A 184 -12.84 -20.56 24.48
N ASN A 185 -13.72 -19.56 24.41
CA ASN A 185 -13.98 -18.75 25.60
C ASN A 185 -14.76 -19.59 26.61
N SER A 186 -14.06 -20.35 27.44
CA SER A 186 -14.57 -20.78 28.74
C SER A 186 -14.63 -19.55 29.66
N GLY A 187 -15.66 -18.74 29.48
CA GLY A 187 -15.91 -17.51 30.25
C GLY A 187 -17.38 -17.38 30.62
N SER A 188 -17.67 -17.74 31.86
CA SER A 188 -18.92 -17.64 32.63
C SER A 188 -19.84 -16.42 32.34
N GLN A 189 -21.13 -16.73 32.18
CA GLN A 189 -22.31 -16.18 32.90
C GLN A 189 -23.49 -15.88 31.97
N GLY A 190 -24.54 -16.70 32.10
CA GLY A 190 -25.93 -16.32 31.91
C GLY A 190 -26.69 -16.85 33.12
N ILE A 191 -26.72 -16.05 34.19
CA ILE A 191 -27.85 -16.08 35.14
C ILE A 191 -28.93 -15.27 34.44
N ASP A 192 -30.07 -15.88 34.14
CA ASP A 192 -31.40 -15.28 34.35
C ASP A 192 -32.50 -16.32 34.11
N HIS A 193 -33.39 -16.37 35.12
CA HIS A 193 -34.58 -17.19 35.37
C HIS A 193 -34.42 -18.65 35.83
#